data_AF-A0A5K7Z4Z0-F1
#
_entry.id   AF-A0A5K7Z4Z0-F1
#
_cell.length_a   1.000
_cell.length_b   1.000
_cell.length_c   1.000
_cell.angle_alpha   90.00
_cell.angle_beta   90.00
_cell.angle_gamma   90.00
#
_symmetry.space_group_name_H-M   'P 1'
#
loop_
_entity.id
_entity.type
_entity.pdbx_description
1 polymer ?
#
loop_
_entity_poly.entity_id
_entity_poly.type
_entity_poly.pdbx_seq_one_letter_code
_entity_poly.pdbx_strand_id
1 'polypeptide(L)'
;MTISKNYGPEIIGIIESFEAFLQKIKEDVENNAPVKPPNEKHLLSELRQAIAKTAALNKPFTYSGRKSGLFGRRDELPPEFQAFTRKKLEALAKKLLDDGQVVKRPDWGMYQEKWLDVPGGALSKGRRR
;
A
#
# COMPACT_ATOMS: atom_id res chain seq x y z
N MET A 1 -2.12 22.12 -33.87
CA MET A 1 -3.04 23.05 -34.57
C MET A 1 -3.04 24.33 -33.77
N THR A 2 -2.15 25.26 -34.14
CA THR A 2 -1.85 26.46 -33.36
C THR A 2 -2.93 27.51 -33.62
N ILE A 3 -3.69 27.88 -32.59
CA ILE A 3 -4.67 28.97 -32.67
C ILE A 3 -3.87 30.28 -32.64
N SER A 4 -3.43 30.74 -33.81
CA SER A 4 -2.89 32.10 -33.97
C SER A 4 -4.06 33.08 -34.02
N LYS A 5 -4.59 33.44 -32.84
CA LYS A 5 -5.43 34.63 -32.68
C LYS A 5 -4.55 35.70 -32.04
N ASN A 6 -4.42 36.86 -32.68
CA ASN A 6 -3.66 38.00 -32.15
C ASN A 6 -4.41 38.58 -30.94
N TYR A 7 -4.18 37.99 -29.77
CA TYR A 7 -4.62 38.51 -28.49
C TYR A 7 -3.69 39.64 -28.05
N GLY A 8 -4.24 40.67 -27.41
CA GLY A 8 -3.42 41.77 -26.85
C GLY A 8 -2.48 41.29 -25.74
N PRO A 9 -1.42 42.06 -25.43
CA PRO A 9 -0.36 41.63 -24.50
C PRO A 9 -0.88 41.27 -23.10
N GLU A 10 -1.96 41.89 -22.66
CA GLU A 10 -2.60 41.60 -21.36
C GLU A 10 -3.25 40.20 -21.33
N ILE A 11 -3.81 39.75 -22.45
CA ILE A 11 -4.41 38.42 -22.57
C ILE A 11 -3.31 37.36 -22.75
N ILE A 12 -2.23 37.69 -23.46
CA ILE A 12 -1.08 36.79 -23.62
C ILE A 12 -0.47 36.44 -22.25
N GLY A 13 -0.24 37.43 -21.37
CA GLY A 13 0.33 37.17 -20.05
C GLY A 13 -0.56 36.29 -19.15
N ILE A 14 -1.89 36.40 -19.28
CA ILE A 14 -2.84 35.52 -18.58
C ILE A 14 -2.76 34.08 -19.14
N ILE A 15 -2.67 33.93 -20.46
CA ILE A 15 -2.54 32.62 -21.12
C ILE A 15 -1.23 31.94 -20.70
N GLU A 16 -0.10 32.65 -20.73
CA GLU A 16 1.20 32.13 -20.32
C GLU A 16 1.21 31.70 -18.85
N SER A 17 0.59 32.49 -17.97
CA SER A 17 0.45 32.15 -16.55
C SER A 17 -0.41 30.90 -16.34
N PHE A 18 -1.48 30.75 -17.13
CA PHE A 18 -2.33 29.58 -17.08
C PHE A 18 -1.62 28.34 -17.64
N GLU A 19 -0.85 28.48 -18.71
CA GLU A 19 -0.05 27.39 -19.27
C GLU A 19 1.01 26.90 -18.28
N ALA A 20 1.73 27.81 -17.60
CA ALA A 20 2.68 27.46 -16.55
C ALA A 20 2.00 26.71 -15.38
N PHE A 21 0.79 27.14 -15.00
CA PHE A 21 0.00 26.46 -13.97
C PHE A 21 -0.44 25.05 -14.41
N LEU A 22 -0.91 24.90 -15.65
CA LEU A 22 -1.26 23.59 -16.22
C LEU A 22 -0.03 22.67 -16.31
N GLN A 23 1.14 23.22 -16.59
CA GLN A 23 2.39 22.47 -16.66
C GLN A 23 2.78 21.95 -15.28
N LYS A 24 2.68 22.80 -14.25
CA LYS A 24 2.88 22.40 -12.85
C LYS A 24 1.89 21.33 -12.39
N ILE A 25 0.61 21.47 -12.73
CA ILE A 25 -0.39 20.43 -12.41
C ILE A 25 -0.03 19.09 -13.07
N LYS A 26 0.40 19.10 -14.33
CA LYS A 26 0.83 17.87 -15.02
C LYS A 26 2.02 17.24 -14.33
N GLU A 27 3.01 18.04 -13.93
CA GLU A 27 4.21 17.58 -13.23
C GLU A 27 3.86 17.02 -11.84
N ASP A 28 2.95 17.66 -11.11
CA ASP A 28 2.43 17.18 -9.82
C ASP A 28 1.62 15.88 -9.99
N VAL A 29 0.87 15.70 -11.08
CA VAL A 29 0.14 14.45 -11.40
C VAL A 29 1.08 13.33 -11.88
N GLU A 30 2.16 13.67 -12.56
CA GLU A 30 3.15 12.69 -13.04
C GLU A 30 4.06 12.23 -11.89
N ASN A 31 4.43 13.14 -10.98
CA ASN A 31 5.16 12.84 -9.74
C ASN A 31 4.27 12.20 -8.67
N ASN A 32 2.99 12.57 -8.60
CA ASN A 32 1.97 11.88 -7.82
C ASN A 32 1.24 10.89 -8.73
N ALA A 33 1.99 9.88 -9.16
CA ALA A 33 1.59 8.93 -10.18
C ALA A 33 0.11 8.52 -10.02
N PRO A 34 -0.71 8.57 -11.10
CA PRO A 34 -2.06 8.03 -11.06
C PRO A 34 -1.95 6.59 -10.60
N VAL A 35 -2.78 6.21 -9.62
CA VAL A 35 -2.81 4.86 -9.02
C VAL A 35 -2.85 3.84 -10.15
N LYS A 36 -1.66 3.32 -10.50
CA LYS A 36 -1.45 2.40 -11.61
C LYS A 36 -2.34 1.19 -11.31
N PRO A 37 -3.07 0.61 -12.29
CA PRO A 37 -3.88 -0.59 -12.03
C PRO A 37 -3.02 -1.56 -11.23
N PRO A 38 -3.50 -2.05 -10.07
CA PRO A 38 -2.63 -2.57 -9.03
C PRO A 38 -1.69 -3.62 -9.59
N ASN A 39 -0.48 -3.19 -9.90
CA ASN A 39 0.56 -4.11 -10.33
C ASN A 39 0.84 -4.97 -9.10
N GLU A 40 1.05 -6.27 -9.28
CA GLU A 40 1.21 -7.20 -8.17
C GLU A 40 2.30 -6.71 -7.20
N LYS A 41 3.35 -6.05 -7.70
CA LYS A 41 4.39 -5.40 -6.87
C LYS A 41 3.85 -4.31 -5.94
N HIS A 42 2.92 -3.49 -6.41
CA HIS A 42 2.26 -2.46 -5.60
C HIS A 42 1.42 -3.10 -4.50
N LEU A 43 0.60 -4.10 -4.85
CA LEU A 43 -0.20 -4.86 -3.88
C LEU A 43 0.67 -5.53 -2.81
N LEU A 44 1.80 -6.12 -3.20
CA LEU A 44 2.73 -6.75 -2.26
C LEU A 44 3.35 -5.71 -1.31
N SER A 45 3.72 -4.54 -1.83
CA SER A 45 4.24 -3.42 -1.02
C SER A 45 3.21 -2.93 -0.01
N GLU A 46 1.99 -2.65 -0.45
CA GLU A 46 0.90 -2.19 0.41
C GLU A 46 0.53 -3.22 1.48
N LEU A 47 0.43 -4.49 1.11
CA LEU A 47 0.15 -5.58 2.06
C LEU A 47 1.25 -5.70 3.11
N ARG A 48 2.53 -5.59 2.70
CA ARG A 48 3.67 -5.60 3.62
C ARG A 48 3.62 -4.42 4.60
N GLN A 49 3.32 -3.22 4.12
CA GLN A 49 3.20 -2.04 4.99
C GLN A 49 2.06 -2.19 6.00
N ALA A 50 0.90 -2.71 5.58
CA ALA A 50 -0.22 -2.97 6.47
C ALA A 50 0.11 -4.01 7.56
N ILE A 51 0.82 -5.09 7.21
CA ILE A 51 1.32 -6.08 8.17
C ILE A 51 2.29 -5.44 9.17
N ALA A 52 3.27 -4.67 8.69
CA ALA A 52 4.24 -3.99 9.56
C ALA A 52 3.56 -3.00 10.53
N LYS A 53 2.60 -2.22 10.02
CA LYS A 53 1.84 -1.24 10.81
C LYS A 53 1.04 -1.91 11.92
N THR A 54 0.30 -2.97 11.59
CA THR A 54 -0.53 -3.68 12.58
C THR A 54 0.30 -4.46 13.59
N ALA A 55 1.43 -5.03 13.17
CA ALA A 55 2.41 -5.62 14.08
C ALA A 55 2.99 -4.57 15.05
N ALA A 56 3.32 -3.37 14.58
CA ALA A 56 3.78 -2.27 15.44
C ALA A 56 2.69 -1.79 16.43
N LEU A 57 1.42 -1.91 16.07
CA LEU A 57 0.27 -1.61 16.93
C LEU A 57 -0.12 -2.77 17.87
N ASN A 58 0.71 -3.82 17.97
CA ASN A 58 0.44 -5.02 18.80
C ASN A 58 -0.85 -5.78 18.40
N LYS A 59 -1.32 -5.60 17.16
CA LYS A 59 -2.47 -6.29 16.59
C LYS A 59 -2.09 -7.00 15.29
N PRO A 60 -1.06 -7.85 15.26
CA PRO A 60 -0.62 -8.54 14.04
C PRO A 60 -1.74 -9.35 13.39
N PHE A 61 -1.62 -9.59 12.09
CA PHE A 61 -2.50 -10.53 11.38
C PHE A 61 -1.95 -11.94 11.49
N THR A 62 -2.81 -12.95 11.50
CA THR A 62 -2.40 -14.34 11.23
C THR A 62 -2.46 -14.66 9.74
N TYR A 63 -1.68 -15.65 9.30
CA TYR A 63 -1.70 -16.09 7.89
C TYR A 63 -3.08 -16.63 7.48
N SER A 64 -3.66 -17.50 8.32
CA SER A 64 -4.92 -18.17 8.05
C SER A 64 -5.73 -18.29 9.35
N GLY A 65 -6.57 -17.28 9.62
CA GLY A 65 -7.44 -17.23 10.78
C GLY A 65 -8.80 -16.60 10.42
N ARG A 66 -9.90 -17.16 10.95
CA ARG A 66 -11.25 -16.67 10.60
C ARG A 66 -11.53 -15.26 11.14
N LYS A 67 -11.01 -14.94 12.34
CA LYS A 67 -11.16 -13.62 13.00
C LYS A 67 -9.84 -12.84 13.08
N SER A 68 -8.72 -13.52 13.29
CA SER A 68 -7.39 -12.90 13.41
C SER A 68 -6.61 -12.82 12.09
N GLY A 69 -7.10 -13.47 11.03
CA GLY A 69 -6.38 -13.56 9.76
C GLY A 69 -6.64 -12.40 8.81
N LEU A 70 -5.79 -12.29 7.79
CA LEU A 70 -5.86 -11.22 6.76
C LEU A 70 -7.26 -11.04 6.16
N PHE A 71 -7.97 -12.14 5.88
CA PHE A 71 -9.32 -12.05 5.32
C PHE A 71 -10.35 -11.58 6.36
N GLY A 72 -10.25 -12.08 7.60
CA GLY A 72 -11.19 -11.72 8.68
C GLY A 72 -11.08 -10.26 9.11
N ARG A 73 -9.92 -9.65 8.91
CA ARG A 73 -9.65 -8.23 9.21
C ARG A 73 -9.33 -7.42 7.95
N ARG A 74 -9.90 -7.82 6.81
CA ARG A 74 -9.70 -7.11 5.52
C ARG A 74 -10.17 -5.66 5.57
N ASP A 75 -11.11 -5.34 6.46
CA ASP A 75 -11.62 -3.98 6.64
C ASP A 75 -10.55 -3.04 7.23
N GLU A 76 -9.53 -3.59 7.88
CA GLU A 76 -8.34 -2.86 8.36
C GLU A 76 -7.23 -2.73 7.30
N LEU A 77 -7.36 -3.46 6.17
CA LEU A 77 -6.44 -3.36 5.04
C LEU A 77 -6.85 -2.19 4.13
N PRO A 78 -5.91 -1.70 3.29
CA PRO A 78 -6.23 -0.72 2.26
C PRO A 78 -7.43 -1.16 1.38
N PRO A 79 -8.20 -0.19 0.82
CA PRO A 79 -9.45 -0.47 0.10
C PRO A 79 -9.31 -1.51 -1.02
N GLU A 80 -8.15 -1.57 -1.66
CA GLU A 80 -7.84 -2.51 -2.73
C GLU A 80 -7.97 -3.99 -2.31
N PHE A 81 -7.77 -4.29 -1.03
CA PHE A 81 -7.82 -5.65 -0.48
C PHE A 81 -9.21 -6.06 0.01
N GLN A 82 -10.12 -5.11 0.23
CA GLN A 82 -11.46 -5.40 0.73
C GLN A 82 -12.28 -6.22 -0.28
N ALA A 83 -12.05 -5.98 -1.57
CA ALA A 83 -12.65 -6.73 -2.68
C ALA A 83 -12.00 -8.10 -2.94
N PHE A 84 -10.88 -8.44 -2.27
CA PHE A 84 -10.18 -9.69 -2.54
C PHE A 84 -10.81 -10.88 -1.81
N THR A 85 -10.77 -12.03 -2.47
CA THR A 85 -11.14 -13.30 -1.85
C THR A 85 -10.06 -13.77 -0.89
N ARG A 86 -10.45 -14.59 0.09
CA ARG A 86 -9.52 -15.21 1.05
C ARG A 86 -8.31 -15.86 0.35
N LYS A 87 -8.56 -16.64 -0.70
CA LYS A 87 -7.51 -17.34 -1.46
C LYS A 87 -6.50 -16.37 -2.09
N LYS A 88 -6.98 -15.22 -2.60
CA LYS A 88 -6.12 -14.21 -3.22
C LYS A 88 -5.24 -13.50 -2.19
N LEU A 89 -5.81 -13.14 -1.02
CA LEU A 89 -5.05 -12.54 0.08
C LEU A 89 -3.99 -13.50 0.64
N GLU A 90 -4.36 -14.76 0.87
CA GLU A 90 -3.43 -15.79 1.34
C GLU A 90 -2.32 -16.05 0.30
N ALA A 91 -2.62 -16.01 -1.00
CA ALA A 91 -1.61 -16.15 -2.05
C ALA A 91 -0.60 -14.99 -2.08
N LEU A 92 -1.06 -13.74 -1.95
CA LEU A 92 -0.17 -12.58 -1.86
C LEU A 92 0.70 -12.63 -0.59
N ALA A 93 0.11 -13.00 0.55
CA ALA A 93 0.84 -13.18 1.79
C ALA A 93 1.87 -14.33 1.68
N LYS A 94 1.51 -15.43 1.01
CA LYS A 94 2.42 -16.53 0.72
C LYS A 94 3.61 -16.06 -0.11
N LYS A 95 3.37 -15.25 -1.15
CA LYS A 95 4.45 -14.69 -1.96
C LYS A 95 5.41 -13.83 -1.13
N LEU A 96 4.89 -12.98 -0.24
CA LEU A 96 5.72 -12.20 0.68
C LEU A 96 6.53 -13.08 1.66
N LEU A 97 5.99 -14.23 2.06
CA LEU A 97 6.69 -15.21 2.91
C LEU A 97 7.79 -15.93 2.14
N ASP A 98 7.50 -16.36 0.92
CA ASP A 98 8.45 -17.05 0.04
C ASP A 98 9.61 -16.11 -0.37
N ASP A 99 9.31 -14.82 -0.60
CA ASP A 99 10.29 -13.76 -0.87
C ASP A 99 11.04 -13.29 0.40
N GLY A 100 10.70 -13.83 1.58
CA GLY A 100 11.30 -13.46 2.87
C GLY A 100 11.00 -12.03 3.33
N GLN A 101 10.06 -11.32 2.69
CA GLN A 101 9.65 -9.97 3.07
C GLN A 101 8.68 -9.91 4.24
N VAL A 102 8.03 -11.03 4.55
CA VAL A 102 7.20 -11.27 5.72
C VAL A 102 7.64 -12.59 6.35
N VAL A 103 7.54 -12.72 7.67
CA VAL A 103 7.90 -13.91 8.42
C VAL A 103 6.74 -14.34 9.32
N LYS A 104 6.64 -15.65 9.57
CA LYS A 104 5.71 -16.21 10.56
C LYS A 104 6.39 -16.25 11.93
N ARG A 105 5.79 -15.61 12.92
CA ARG A 105 6.21 -15.61 14.33
C ARG A 105 5.26 -16.49 15.15
N PRO A 106 5.77 -17.55 15.80
CA PRO A 106 4.96 -18.44 16.63
C PRO A 106 4.78 -17.94 18.08
N ASP A 107 5.39 -16.82 18.46
CA ASP A 107 5.66 -16.46 19.87
C ASP A 107 4.92 -15.23 20.41
N TRP A 108 3.85 -14.77 19.76
CA TRP A 108 2.98 -13.71 20.29
C TRP A 108 1.76 -14.30 21.02
N GLY A 109 1.80 -14.31 22.35
CA GLY A 109 0.65 -14.54 23.24
C GLY A 109 0.07 -15.96 23.31
N MET A 110 0.08 -16.76 22.24
CA MET A 110 -0.47 -18.13 22.24
C MET A 110 0.35 -19.09 21.38
N TYR A 111 0.59 -20.29 21.90
CA TYR A 111 1.53 -21.32 21.44
C TYR A 111 1.27 -21.90 20.02
N GLN A 112 0.26 -21.43 19.29
CA GLN A 112 -0.17 -22.02 18.01
C GLN A 112 -0.48 -21.01 16.90
N GLU A 113 -0.58 -19.71 17.20
CA GLU A 113 -0.90 -18.72 16.15
C GLU A 113 0.38 -18.27 15.43
N LYS A 114 0.39 -18.47 14.11
CA LYS A 114 1.47 -18.02 13.22
C LYS A 114 1.18 -16.58 12.79
N TRP A 115 1.64 -15.65 13.60
CA TRP A 115 1.50 -14.21 13.36
C TRP A 115 2.42 -13.76 12.23
N LEU A 116 1.95 -12.81 11.42
CA LEU A 116 2.72 -12.20 10.36
C LEU A 116 3.40 -10.94 10.89
N ASP A 117 4.70 -10.82 10.62
CA ASP A 117 5.47 -9.60 10.82
C ASP A 117 6.48 -9.43 9.67
N VAL A 118 7.06 -8.26 9.52
CA VAL A 118 8.19 -8.03 8.63
C VAL A 118 9.51 -8.45 9.30
N PRO A 119 10.53 -8.88 8.53
CA PRO A 119 11.88 -9.10 9.06
C PRO A 119 12.39 -7.87 9.79
N GLY A 120 12.88 -8.04 11.02
CA GLY A 120 13.33 -6.92 11.87
C GLY A 120 12.21 -6.03 12.43
N GLY A 121 10.94 -6.37 12.20
CA GLY A 121 9.76 -5.73 12.78
C GLY A 121 9.64 -5.85 14.30
N ALA A 122 8.59 -5.25 14.85
CA ALA A 122 8.40 -5.13 16.31
C ALA A 122 8.33 -6.50 17.00
N LEU A 123 7.66 -7.47 16.37
CA LEU A 123 7.59 -8.86 16.82
C LEU A 123 8.87 -9.61 16.44
N SER A 124 9.47 -9.23 15.31
CA SER A 124 10.70 -9.83 14.81
C SER A 124 11.92 -9.59 15.71
N LYS A 125 11.98 -8.47 16.41
CA LYS A 125 13.06 -8.18 17.36
C LYS A 125 12.94 -8.93 18.69
N GLY A 126 11.96 -9.82 18.85
CA GLY A 126 11.86 -10.67 20.04
C GLY A 126 11.73 -9.88 21.35
N ARG A 127 11.21 -8.64 21.30
CA ARG A 127 10.94 -7.87 22.52
C ARG A 127 9.73 -8.45 23.23
N ARG A 128 9.97 -9.53 23.98
CA ARG A 128 9.13 -9.92 25.11
C ARG A 128 9.12 -8.72 26.07
N ARG A 129 7.96 -8.12 26.29
CA ARG A 129 7.70 -7.33 27.49
C ARG A 129 7.01 -8.23 28.49
#